data_AF-A0A399NB49-F1
#
_entry.id   AF-A0A399NB49-F1
#
_cell.length_a   1.000
_cell.length_b   1.000
_cell.length_c   1.000
_cell.angle_alpha   90.00
_cell.angle_beta   90.00
_cell.angle_gamma   90.00
#
_symmetry.space_group_name_H-M   'P 1'
#
loop_
_entity.id
_entity.type
_entity.pdbx_description
1 polymer ?
#
loop_
_entity_poly.entity_id
_entity_poly.type
_entity_poly.pdbx_seq_one_letter_code
_entity_poly.pdbx_strand_id
1 'polypeptide(L)'
;SAPSVLAVAGAVDDAPTDLAGAASEIATEGDIAGLAATSCSEATADAWLVGGATTTGRTTFVVLDNPSGVSSTVDLAITGEEGAVSAPGASGISVPAGGRRVLSLAGLAPDLSSPAVHVQSRGGQVVARLEQSTVRGLLAGGVDWIGPAAAPSTALTMTGLRIDSQAAPVAPVEGGDAPPAEEGGAAPGAGSDGGADPDLVTAVRIVVPGSEDADVSVSVAPEEGTDGTGTTFTLQADAGRTIDVPVSALSDGRYSVTVQSSAPVTAAVRSVSGAAEGGATDFAWLPSAGALSRDALVSVPAGPAPLLHLRNAGDQAASV
;
A
#
# COMPACT_ATOMS: atom_id res chain seq x y z
N SER A 1 -19.13 5.68 -12.96
CA SER A 1 -18.91 7.10 -13.26
C SER A 1 -17.58 7.24 -13.99
N ALA A 2 -17.42 8.26 -14.84
CA ALA A 2 -16.11 8.59 -15.43
C ALA A 2 -15.18 9.18 -14.35
N PRO A 3 -13.85 9.06 -14.48
CA PRO A 3 -12.92 9.69 -13.55
C PRO A 3 -13.10 11.21 -13.56
N SER A 4 -13.10 11.81 -12.37
CA SER A 4 -13.03 13.27 -12.21
C SER A 4 -11.59 13.71 -12.47
N VAL A 5 -11.37 14.51 -13.50
CA VAL A 5 -10.04 15.07 -13.80
C VAL A 5 -9.96 16.49 -13.24
N LEU A 6 -8.99 16.73 -12.36
CA LEU A 6 -8.60 18.07 -11.95
C LEU A 6 -7.52 18.56 -12.90
N ALA A 7 -7.72 19.73 -13.51
CA ALA A 7 -6.77 20.31 -14.46
C ALA A 7 -6.60 21.81 -14.21
N VAL A 8 -5.36 22.27 -14.25
CA VAL A 8 -4.96 23.69 -14.20
C VAL A 8 -4.04 23.99 -15.38
N ALA A 9 -3.87 25.27 -15.73
CA ALA A 9 -2.84 25.66 -16.67
C ALA A 9 -1.46 25.31 -16.07
N GLY A 10 -0.55 24.76 -16.87
CA GLY A 10 0.78 24.34 -16.37
C GLY A 10 1.63 25.51 -15.86
N ALA A 11 1.38 26.72 -16.37
CA ALA A 11 1.95 27.96 -15.86
C ALA A 11 0.98 29.14 -16.07
N VAL A 12 1.07 30.15 -15.20
CA VAL A 12 0.42 31.45 -15.33
C VAL A 12 1.50 32.51 -15.11
N ASP A 13 1.63 33.45 -16.05
CA ASP A 13 2.66 34.51 -16.01
C ASP A 13 4.09 33.97 -15.76
N ASP A 14 4.47 32.88 -16.47
CA ASP A 14 5.74 32.15 -16.34
C ASP A 14 6.01 31.50 -14.96
N ALA A 15 5.04 31.50 -14.05
CA ALA A 15 5.11 30.75 -12.80
C ALA A 15 4.38 29.40 -12.93
N PRO A 16 4.99 28.28 -12.51
CA PRO A 16 4.31 26.98 -12.49
C PRO A 16 3.09 27.05 -11.57
N THR A 17 1.99 26.42 -11.97
CA THR A 17 0.80 26.31 -11.12
C THR A 17 0.82 24.99 -10.38
N ASP A 18 0.75 25.05 -9.05
CA ASP A 18 0.62 23.86 -8.23
C ASP A 18 -0.86 23.45 -8.11
N LEU A 19 -1.09 22.14 -8.15
CA LEU A 19 -2.41 21.53 -7.97
C LEU A 19 -2.25 20.32 -7.06
N ALA A 20 -3.09 20.23 -6.04
CA ALA A 20 -3.23 19.05 -5.22
C ALA A 20 -4.70 18.65 -5.15
N GLY A 21 -4.95 17.35 -5.12
CA GLY A 21 -6.26 16.77 -4.91
C GLY A 21 -6.13 15.55 -4.02
N ALA A 22 -7.20 15.24 -3.28
CA ALA A 22 -7.32 14.01 -2.53
C ALA A 22 -8.77 13.58 -2.54
N ALA A 23 -9.00 12.28 -2.44
CA ALA A 23 -10.32 11.69 -2.37
C ALA A 23 -10.40 10.74 -1.18
N SER A 24 -11.58 10.63 -0.59
CA SER A 24 -11.89 9.66 0.44
C SER A 24 -13.30 9.13 0.31
N GLU A 25 -13.51 7.94 0.84
CA GLU A 25 -14.80 7.27 0.91
C GLU A 25 -14.90 6.52 2.23
N ILE A 26 -16.04 6.67 2.90
CA ILE A 26 -16.40 5.84 4.05
C ILE A 26 -17.42 4.81 3.56
N ALA A 27 -17.01 3.55 3.50
CA ALA A 27 -17.87 2.44 3.13
C ALA A 27 -18.63 1.92 4.37
N THR A 28 -19.93 1.63 4.22
CA THR A 28 -20.81 1.13 5.29
C THR A 28 -21.88 0.15 4.79
N GLU A 29 -21.68 -0.45 3.61
CA GLU A 29 -22.71 -1.24 2.92
C GLU A 29 -22.36 -2.72 2.85
N GLY A 30 -23.32 -3.58 3.24
CA GLY A 30 -23.18 -5.03 3.20
C GLY A 30 -22.05 -5.52 4.10
N ASP A 31 -21.17 -6.35 3.54
CA ASP A 31 -20.02 -6.92 4.24
C ASP A 31 -18.77 -6.02 4.15
N ILE A 32 -18.94 -4.77 3.69
CA ILE A 32 -17.85 -3.81 3.46
C ILE A 32 -18.03 -2.60 4.40
N ALA A 33 -17.03 -2.39 5.25
CA ALA A 33 -16.94 -1.23 6.12
C ALA A 33 -15.48 -0.78 6.23
N GLY A 34 -15.23 0.52 6.22
CA GLY A 34 -13.90 1.11 6.37
C GLY A 34 -13.79 2.49 5.73
N LEU A 35 -12.60 3.08 5.81
CA LEU A 35 -12.24 4.36 5.20
C LEU A 35 -11.13 4.13 4.17
N ALA A 36 -11.44 4.38 2.89
CA ALA A 36 -10.42 4.50 1.86
C ALA A 36 -10.08 5.97 1.64
N ALA A 37 -8.80 6.30 1.56
CA ALA A 37 -8.36 7.65 1.23
C ALA A 37 -7.08 7.61 0.39
N THR A 38 -6.97 8.49 -0.60
CA THR A 38 -5.78 8.56 -1.45
C THR A 38 -5.59 9.96 -2.00
N SER A 39 -4.34 10.31 -2.31
CA SER A 39 -4.06 11.52 -3.09
C SER A 39 -4.45 11.31 -4.55
N CYS A 40 -4.92 12.37 -5.20
CA CYS A 40 -4.98 12.36 -6.65
C CYS A 40 -3.55 12.31 -7.19
N SER A 41 -3.25 11.32 -8.02
CA SER A 41 -1.96 11.18 -8.67
C SER A 41 -1.97 11.78 -10.08
N GLU A 42 -0.81 12.25 -10.52
CA GLU A 42 -0.59 12.62 -11.90
C GLU A 42 -0.60 11.37 -12.79
N ALA A 43 -1.07 11.51 -14.04
CA ALA A 43 -0.99 10.43 -14.99
C ALA A 43 0.48 10.15 -15.33
N THR A 44 0.88 8.87 -15.27
CA THR A 44 2.26 8.45 -15.54
C THR A 44 2.29 7.34 -16.58
N ALA A 45 3.46 7.16 -17.19
CA ALA A 45 3.73 6.02 -18.06
C ALA A 45 4.19 4.77 -17.29
N ASP A 46 4.67 4.95 -16.07
CA ASP A 46 5.26 3.91 -15.22
C ASP A 46 4.81 4.12 -13.77
N ALA A 47 4.24 3.08 -13.15
CA ALA A 47 3.80 3.12 -11.76
C ALA A 47 3.98 1.75 -11.08
N TRP A 48 4.36 1.77 -9.81
CA TRP A 48 4.41 0.58 -8.95
C TRP A 48 3.26 0.61 -7.96
N LEU A 49 2.42 -0.41 -7.97
CA LEU A 49 1.33 -0.59 -7.00
C LEU A 49 1.74 -1.73 -6.05
N VAL A 50 1.94 -1.41 -4.78
CA VAL A 50 2.43 -2.36 -3.77
C VAL A 50 1.41 -2.46 -2.65
N GLY A 51 0.77 -3.62 -2.52
CA GLY A 51 -0.32 -3.87 -1.60
C GLY A 51 -1.40 -4.74 -2.23
N GLY A 52 -2.57 -4.86 -1.62
CA GLY A 52 -3.60 -5.78 -2.12
C GLY A 52 -3.39 -7.22 -1.68
N ALA A 53 -4.37 -8.06 -1.98
CA ALA A 53 -4.31 -9.53 -1.89
C ALA A 53 -5.40 -10.15 -2.78
N THR A 54 -5.17 -11.37 -3.26
CA THR A 54 -6.14 -12.14 -4.06
C THR A 54 -6.50 -13.50 -3.44
N THR A 55 -6.09 -13.72 -2.19
CA THR A 55 -6.49 -14.86 -1.36
C THR A 55 -7.99 -14.78 -0.98
N THR A 56 -8.54 -15.89 -0.51
CA THR A 56 -9.97 -16.00 -0.15
C THR A 56 -10.38 -14.91 0.85
N GLY A 57 -11.52 -14.26 0.59
CA GLY A 57 -12.05 -13.16 1.40
C GLY A 57 -11.50 -11.78 1.01
N ARG A 58 -10.61 -11.69 0.02
CA ARG A 58 -9.97 -10.45 -0.41
C ARG A 58 -10.33 -10.19 -1.85
N THR A 59 -10.80 -8.97 -2.10
CA THR A 59 -11.07 -8.50 -3.45
C THR A 59 -10.14 -7.34 -3.73
N THR A 60 -9.34 -7.48 -4.78
CA THR A 60 -8.45 -6.41 -5.25
C THR A 60 -8.75 -6.14 -6.72
N PHE A 61 -9.02 -4.88 -7.06
CA PHE A 61 -9.14 -4.40 -8.43
C PHE A 61 -7.96 -3.52 -8.81
N VAL A 62 -7.47 -3.66 -10.04
CA VAL A 62 -6.60 -2.66 -10.67
C VAL A 62 -7.50 -1.67 -11.41
N VAL A 63 -7.47 -0.41 -11.01
CA VAL A 63 -8.22 0.68 -11.65
C VAL A 63 -7.24 1.52 -12.47
N LEU A 64 -7.55 1.67 -13.76
CA LEU A 64 -6.78 2.43 -14.74
C LEU A 64 -7.66 3.54 -15.30
N ASP A 65 -7.30 4.78 -15.01
CA ASP A 65 -7.96 5.98 -15.52
C ASP A 65 -7.06 6.64 -16.57
N ASN A 66 -7.60 6.91 -17.75
CA ASN A 66 -6.89 7.60 -18.82
C ASN A 66 -7.48 9.01 -19.00
N PRO A 67 -6.87 10.05 -18.42
CA PRO A 67 -7.36 11.42 -18.54
C PRO A 67 -7.07 12.03 -19.92
N SER A 68 -6.28 11.37 -20.77
CA SER A 68 -5.86 11.93 -22.06
C SER A 68 -6.96 11.85 -23.14
N GLY A 69 -6.81 12.65 -24.19
CA GLY A 69 -7.70 12.66 -25.35
C GLY A 69 -7.49 11.51 -26.35
N VAL A 70 -6.58 10.57 -26.08
CA VAL A 70 -6.30 9.41 -26.93
C VAL A 70 -6.34 8.13 -26.11
N SER A 71 -6.56 6.97 -26.74
CA SER A 71 -6.50 5.69 -26.03
C SER A 71 -5.07 5.38 -25.55
N SER A 72 -4.96 4.72 -24.40
CA SER A 72 -3.71 4.17 -23.90
C SER A 72 -3.71 2.65 -23.99
N THR A 73 -2.54 2.06 -24.24
CA THR A 73 -2.30 0.62 -24.13
C THR A 73 -1.46 0.35 -22.90
N VAL A 74 -1.98 -0.42 -21.97
CA VAL A 74 -1.35 -0.72 -20.67
C VAL A 74 -0.93 -2.19 -20.59
N ASP A 75 0.26 -2.43 -20.07
CA ASP A 75 0.74 -3.73 -19.62
C ASP A 75 0.88 -3.72 -18.09
N LEU A 76 0.51 -4.83 -17.46
CA LEU A 76 0.61 -5.07 -16.02
C LEU A 76 1.53 -6.27 -15.79
N ALA A 77 2.70 -6.04 -15.21
CA ALA A 77 3.55 -7.12 -14.71
C ALA A 77 3.22 -7.36 -13.24
N ILE A 78 2.86 -8.60 -12.89
CA ILE A 78 2.45 -8.97 -11.54
C ILE A 78 3.55 -9.81 -10.91
N THR A 79 3.96 -9.44 -9.70
CA THR A 79 4.94 -10.16 -8.89
C THR A 79 4.28 -10.59 -7.59
N GLY A 80 4.47 -11.84 -7.20
CA GLY A 80 4.03 -12.39 -5.92
C GLY A 80 5.20 -12.92 -5.08
N GLU A 81 4.85 -13.57 -3.99
CA GLU A 81 5.75 -14.22 -3.04
C GLU A 81 6.65 -15.29 -3.67
N GLU A 82 6.16 -16.01 -4.69
CA GLU A 82 6.95 -17.03 -5.40
C GLU A 82 7.73 -16.48 -6.60
N GLY A 83 7.45 -15.23 -7.00
CA GLY A 83 8.10 -14.53 -8.11
C GLY A 83 7.12 -13.94 -9.12
N ALA A 84 7.59 -13.73 -10.35
CA ALA A 84 6.77 -13.21 -11.44
C ALA A 84 5.61 -14.16 -11.77
N VAL A 85 4.41 -13.58 -11.93
CA VAL A 85 3.18 -14.33 -12.20
C VAL A 85 2.81 -14.24 -13.67
N SER A 86 2.53 -15.40 -14.28
CA SER A 86 2.00 -15.45 -15.64
C SER A 86 0.51 -15.10 -15.63
N ALA A 87 0.18 -13.93 -16.15
CA ALA A 87 -1.19 -13.42 -16.18
C ALA A 87 -1.65 -13.16 -17.64
N PRO A 88 -2.25 -14.15 -18.31
CA PRO A 88 -2.85 -13.95 -19.62
C PRO A 88 -3.92 -12.84 -19.57
N GLY A 89 -3.81 -11.85 -20.46
CA GLY A 89 -4.72 -10.69 -20.47
C GLY A 89 -4.25 -9.50 -19.64
N ALA A 90 -3.10 -9.61 -18.98
CA ALA A 90 -2.45 -8.49 -18.29
C ALA A 90 -1.66 -7.57 -19.24
N SER A 91 -1.54 -7.90 -20.53
CA SER A 91 -0.85 -7.10 -21.54
C SER A 91 -1.79 -6.62 -22.66
N GLY A 92 -1.44 -5.49 -23.27
CA GLY A 92 -2.20 -4.92 -24.38
C GLY A 92 -3.57 -4.36 -23.99
N ILE A 93 -3.77 -4.01 -22.71
CA ILE A 93 -5.06 -3.54 -22.19
C ILE A 93 -5.36 -2.16 -22.78
N SER A 94 -6.46 -2.05 -23.52
CA SER A 94 -6.90 -0.76 -24.09
C SER A 94 -7.73 0.03 -23.08
N VAL A 95 -7.20 1.17 -22.64
CA VAL A 95 -7.90 2.16 -21.81
C VAL A 95 -8.38 3.31 -22.71
N PRO A 96 -9.70 3.49 -22.93
CA PRO A 96 -10.23 4.53 -23.81
C PRO A 96 -9.82 5.94 -23.37
N ALA A 97 -9.79 6.89 -24.32
CA ALA A 97 -9.61 8.32 -24.02
C ALA A 97 -10.69 8.82 -23.04
N GLY A 98 -10.30 9.57 -22.01
CA GLY A 98 -11.20 10.03 -20.94
C GLY A 98 -11.92 8.90 -20.19
N GLY A 99 -11.42 7.67 -20.32
CA GLY A 99 -12.10 6.44 -19.90
C GLY A 99 -11.44 5.76 -18.72
N ARG A 100 -12.14 4.74 -18.20
CA ARG A 100 -11.68 3.88 -17.11
C ARG A 100 -11.68 2.42 -17.54
N ARG A 101 -10.71 1.65 -17.06
CA ARG A 101 -10.74 0.19 -17.00
C ARG A 101 -10.60 -0.28 -15.55
N VAL A 102 -11.37 -1.28 -15.17
CA VAL A 102 -11.29 -1.93 -13.87
C VAL A 102 -11.08 -3.42 -14.14
N LEU A 103 -10.03 -3.98 -13.57
CA LEU A 103 -9.62 -5.37 -13.78
C LEU A 103 -9.58 -6.08 -12.44
N SER A 104 -10.20 -7.25 -12.33
CA SER A 104 -10.04 -8.09 -11.13
C SER A 104 -8.61 -8.64 -11.10
N LEU A 105 -7.86 -8.34 -10.04
CA LEU A 105 -6.51 -8.87 -9.88
C LEU A 105 -6.55 -10.39 -9.67
N ALA A 106 -7.54 -10.91 -8.94
CA ALA A 106 -7.74 -12.35 -8.76
C ALA A 106 -8.07 -13.08 -10.08
N GLY A 107 -8.71 -12.39 -11.03
CA GLY A 107 -8.95 -12.92 -12.38
C GLY A 107 -7.68 -13.03 -13.23
N LEU A 108 -6.65 -12.24 -12.92
CA LEU A 108 -5.35 -12.26 -13.61
C LEU A 108 -4.33 -13.15 -12.89
N ALA A 109 -4.33 -13.10 -11.56
CA ALA A 109 -3.36 -13.73 -10.67
C ALA A 109 -4.07 -14.14 -9.36
N PRO A 110 -4.72 -15.31 -9.34
CA PRO A 110 -5.41 -15.80 -8.16
C PRO A 110 -4.45 -16.22 -7.06
N ASP A 111 -4.93 -16.20 -5.81
CA ASP A 111 -4.27 -16.78 -4.63
C ASP A 111 -2.88 -16.20 -4.29
N LEU A 112 -2.71 -14.89 -4.49
CA LEU A 112 -1.54 -14.14 -4.05
C LEU A 112 -1.81 -13.49 -2.70
N SER A 113 -0.98 -13.82 -1.71
CA SER A 113 -0.97 -13.10 -0.44
C SER A 113 -0.24 -11.76 -0.56
N SER A 114 0.82 -11.71 -1.37
CA SER A 114 1.69 -10.55 -1.49
C SER A 114 1.88 -10.04 -2.92
N PRO A 115 0.81 -9.62 -3.61
CA PRO A 115 0.95 -9.04 -4.94
C PRO A 115 1.64 -7.67 -4.92
N ALA A 116 2.36 -7.41 -6.00
CA ALA A 116 2.75 -6.10 -6.48
C ALA A 116 2.50 -6.03 -7.99
N VAL A 117 2.13 -4.86 -8.50
CA VAL A 117 1.82 -4.64 -9.92
C VAL A 117 2.67 -3.50 -10.45
N HIS A 118 3.49 -3.79 -11.46
CA HIS A 118 4.16 -2.77 -12.27
C HIS A 118 3.29 -2.44 -13.47
N VAL A 119 2.86 -1.19 -13.57
CA VAL A 119 1.97 -0.68 -14.61
C VAL A 119 2.81 0.10 -15.61
N GLN A 120 2.77 -0.31 -16.87
CA GLN A 120 3.45 0.37 -17.96
C GLN A 120 2.45 0.75 -19.04
N SER A 121 2.40 2.03 -19.42
CA SER A 121 1.51 2.52 -20.47
C SER A 121 2.26 3.04 -21.69
N ARG A 122 1.66 2.83 -22.87
CA ARG A 122 2.13 3.33 -24.17
C ARG A 122 1.03 4.15 -24.83
N GLY A 123 1.38 5.31 -25.38
CA GLY A 123 0.43 6.27 -25.94
C GLY A 123 0.05 7.33 -24.90
N GLY A 124 -1.20 7.33 -24.42
CA GLY A 124 -1.62 8.17 -23.31
C GLY A 124 -1.09 7.66 -21.96
N GLN A 125 -0.77 8.57 -21.04
CA GLN A 125 -0.46 8.22 -19.65
C GLN A 125 -1.73 7.85 -18.89
N VAL A 126 -1.59 7.08 -17.81
CA VAL A 126 -2.71 6.63 -16.98
C VAL A 126 -2.47 6.95 -15.52
N VAL A 127 -3.56 7.13 -14.79
CA VAL A 127 -3.59 7.07 -13.33
C VAL A 127 -3.96 5.65 -12.94
N ALA A 128 -3.06 4.97 -12.24
CA ALA A 128 -3.26 3.60 -11.78
C ALA A 128 -3.35 3.54 -10.26
N ARG A 129 -4.23 2.69 -9.74
CA ARG A 129 -4.36 2.39 -8.30
C ARG A 129 -4.96 1.01 -8.09
N LEU A 130 -4.78 0.46 -6.89
CA LEU A 130 -5.55 -0.69 -6.44
C LEU A 130 -6.74 -0.21 -5.60
N GLU A 131 -7.85 -0.93 -5.69
CA GLU A 131 -8.95 -0.85 -4.74
C GLU A 131 -9.05 -2.21 -4.05
N GLN A 132 -8.87 -2.25 -2.73
CA GLN A 132 -8.94 -3.47 -1.94
C GLN A 132 -10.15 -3.41 -0.99
N SER A 133 -10.86 -4.52 -0.87
CA SER A 133 -11.80 -4.78 0.22
C SER A 133 -11.54 -6.16 0.83
N THR A 134 -11.64 -6.27 2.15
CA THR A 134 -11.44 -7.52 2.87
C THR A 134 -12.70 -7.90 3.63
N VAL A 135 -13.06 -9.19 3.59
CA VAL A 135 -14.16 -9.80 4.34
C VAL A 135 -13.64 -11.06 5.04
N ARG A 136 -13.92 -11.18 6.33
CA ARG A 136 -13.50 -12.30 7.18
C ARG A 136 -14.72 -13.06 7.66
N GLY A 137 -15.11 -14.10 6.92
CA GLY A 137 -16.37 -14.79 7.17
C GLY A 137 -17.56 -13.86 6.91
N LEU A 138 -18.15 -13.33 7.99
CA LEU A 138 -19.25 -12.36 7.94
C LEU A 138 -18.84 -10.97 8.46
N LEU A 139 -17.57 -10.78 8.82
CA LEU A 139 -17.07 -9.52 9.37
C LEU A 139 -16.41 -8.70 8.26
N ALA A 140 -16.78 -7.42 8.18
CA ALA A 140 -16.07 -6.45 7.37
C ALA A 140 -14.63 -6.29 7.88
N GLY A 141 -13.69 -6.35 6.94
CA GLY A 141 -12.26 -6.37 7.22
C GLY A 141 -11.48 -5.17 6.71
N GLY A 142 -12.18 -4.12 6.25
CA GLY A 142 -11.61 -2.87 5.78
C GLY A 142 -11.68 -2.66 4.27
N VAL A 143 -11.43 -1.42 3.87
CA VAL A 143 -11.28 -1.01 2.46
C VAL A 143 -10.12 -0.05 2.31
N ASP A 144 -9.45 -0.09 1.16
CA ASP A 144 -8.40 0.88 0.88
C ASP A 144 -8.22 1.17 -0.63
N TRP A 145 -7.70 2.36 -0.92
CA TRP A 145 -7.28 2.80 -2.25
C TRP A 145 -5.77 3.01 -2.28
N ILE A 146 -5.07 2.07 -2.92
CA ILE A 146 -3.62 1.99 -2.89
C ILE A 146 -3.06 2.71 -4.13
N GLY A 147 -2.50 3.90 -3.90
CA GLY A 147 -1.84 4.69 -4.94
C GLY A 147 -0.45 4.15 -5.31
N PRO A 148 0.20 4.76 -6.31
CA PRO A 148 1.57 4.40 -6.69
C PRO A 148 2.58 4.64 -5.55
N ALA A 149 3.46 3.66 -5.36
CA ALA A 149 4.68 3.80 -4.58
C ALA A 149 5.77 4.50 -5.39
N ALA A 150 6.77 5.03 -4.68
CA ALA A 150 7.97 5.57 -5.29
C ALA A 150 8.65 4.51 -6.17
N ALA A 151 9.29 4.98 -7.25
CA ALA A 151 10.04 4.11 -8.14
C ALA A 151 11.14 3.35 -7.37
N PRO A 152 11.53 2.15 -7.84
CA PRO A 152 12.54 1.35 -7.17
C PRO A 152 13.84 2.12 -6.88
N SER A 153 14.28 2.09 -5.62
CA SER A 153 15.41 2.86 -5.09
C SER A 153 16.13 2.06 -4.00
N THR A 154 17.35 2.46 -3.66
CA THR A 154 18.10 1.90 -2.53
C THR A 154 17.73 2.55 -1.20
N ALA A 155 16.93 3.61 -1.22
CA ALA A 155 16.39 4.29 -0.05
C ALA A 155 14.93 4.68 -0.27
N LEU A 156 14.05 4.25 0.64
CA LEU A 156 12.62 4.55 0.63
C LEU A 156 12.18 5.08 1.99
N THR A 157 11.14 5.91 1.99
CA THR A 157 10.48 6.39 3.21
C THR A 157 8.98 6.22 3.07
N MET A 158 8.33 5.69 4.11
CA MET A 158 6.89 5.72 4.30
C MET A 158 6.59 6.50 5.59
N THR A 159 5.51 7.26 5.60
CA THR A 159 5.11 8.11 6.74
C THR A 159 3.66 7.84 7.10
N GLY A 160 3.25 8.22 8.32
CA GLY A 160 1.88 8.03 8.76
C GLY A 160 1.54 6.62 9.24
N LEU A 161 2.56 5.77 9.49
CA LEU A 161 2.31 4.45 10.07
C LEU A 161 1.74 4.65 11.48
N ARG A 162 0.49 4.21 11.68
CA ARG A 162 -0.14 4.17 12.99
C ARG A 162 -0.08 2.76 13.53
N ILE A 163 0.28 2.66 14.81
CA ILE A 163 0.18 1.46 15.62
C ILE A 163 -0.81 1.75 16.74
N ASP A 164 -1.81 0.90 16.86
CA ASP A 164 -2.80 0.90 17.93
C ASP A 164 -2.98 -0.53 18.47
N SER A 165 -2.63 -0.74 19.73
CA SER A 165 -2.72 -2.02 20.46
C SER A 165 -4.15 -2.56 20.62
N GLN A 166 -5.15 -1.77 20.24
CA GLN A 166 -6.52 -2.26 20.05
C GLN A 166 -6.66 -3.15 18.79
N ALA A 167 -5.59 -3.30 17.97
CA ALA A 167 -5.43 -4.36 16.96
C ALA A 167 -5.12 -5.72 17.58
N ALA A 168 -5.64 -5.97 18.79
CA ALA A 168 -5.68 -7.30 19.36
C ALA A 168 -6.47 -8.21 18.41
N PRO A 169 -5.99 -9.45 18.18
CA PRO A 169 -6.72 -10.40 17.35
C PRO A 169 -8.16 -10.52 17.87
N VAL A 170 -9.11 -10.41 16.96
CA VAL A 170 -10.52 -10.66 17.25
C VAL A 170 -10.60 -12.02 17.92
N ALA A 171 -11.10 -12.07 19.17
CA ALA A 171 -11.34 -13.33 19.85
C ALA A 171 -12.16 -14.22 18.89
N PRO A 172 -11.84 -15.52 18.75
CA PRO A 172 -12.61 -16.42 17.90
C PRO A 172 -14.08 -16.30 18.26
N VAL A 173 -14.93 -16.23 17.24
CA VAL A 173 -16.38 -16.33 17.41
C VAL A 173 -16.66 -17.57 18.25
N GLU A 174 -17.40 -17.45 19.35
CA GLU A 174 -17.71 -18.59 20.21
C GLU A 174 -18.31 -19.73 19.37
N GLY A 175 -17.59 -20.86 19.28
CA GLY A 175 -18.03 -22.05 18.56
C GLY A 175 -16.94 -22.91 17.90
N GLY A 176 -15.68 -22.47 17.86
CA GLY A 176 -14.55 -23.28 17.38
C GLY A 176 -13.51 -23.51 18.48
N ASP A 177 -13.19 -24.77 18.77
CA ASP A 177 -12.14 -25.14 19.73
C ASP A 177 -10.80 -24.49 19.34
N ALA A 178 -10.28 -23.61 20.19
CA ALA A 178 -8.94 -23.06 20.04
C ALA A 178 -7.90 -24.16 20.35
N PRO A 179 -6.87 -24.38 19.52
CA PRO A 179 -5.77 -25.25 19.89
C PRO A 179 -4.96 -24.63 21.04
N PRO A 180 -4.37 -25.45 21.92
CA PRO A 180 -3.63 -24.94 23.08
C PRO A 180 -2.38 -24.15 22.64
N ALA A 181 -2.09 -23.07 23.35
CA ALA A 181 -0.87 -22.29 23.18
C ALA A 181 0.34 -23.10 23.70
N GLU A 182 1.35 -23.31 22.86
CA GLU A 182 2.62 -23.92 23.28
C GLU A 182 3.58 -22.84 23.81
N GLU A 183 4.14 -23.12 24.99
CA GLU A 183 5.11 -22.30 25.71
C GLU A 183 6.53 -22.81 25.35
N GLY A 184 7.29 -22.08 24.52
CA GLY A 184 8.68 -22.47 24.22
C GLY A 184 9.24 -21.84 22.95
N GLY A 185 10.37 -21.14 23.07
CA GLY A 185 10.88 -20.24 22.04
C GLY A 185 11.65 -20.88 20.87
N ALA A 186 11.62 -20.18 19.74
CA ALA A 186 12.70 -19.99 18.76
C ALA A 186 12.22 -18.91 17.77
N ALA A 187 13.13 -18.07 17.26
CA ALA A 187 12.80 -17.04 16.28
C ALA A 187 12.13 -17.65 15.03
N PRO A 188 11.05 -17.08 14.47
CA PRO A 188 10.40 -17.69 13.32
C PRO A 188 11.08 -17.29 12.01
N GLY A 189 11.48 -18.31 11.25
CA GLY A 189 11.64 -18.23 9.81
C GLY A 189 10.27 -18.23 9.11
N ALA A 190 10.28 -17.87 7.83
CA ALA A 190 9.12 -17.80 6.97
C ALA A 190 8.30 -19.10 6.96
N GLY A 191 7.01 -18.98 7.30
CA GLY A 191 6.01 -20.02 7.08
C GLY A 191 5.27 -20.47 8.35
N SER A 192 4.07 -19.92 8.52
CA SER A 192 2.90 -20.56 9.14
C SER A 192 2.92 -20.79 10.66
N ASP A 193 2.55 -19.76 11.42
CA ASP A 193 1.82 -19.95 12.67
C ASP A 193 0.32 -20.04 12.35
N GLY A 194 -0.27 -21.22 12.54
CA GLY A 194 -1.68 -21.48 12.31
C GLY A 194 -2.55 -20.71 13.30
N GLY A 195 -3.34 -19.75 12.79
CA GLY A 195 -4.48 -19.16 13.51
C GLY A 195 -4.62 -17.64 13.42
N ALA A 196 -3.55 -16.91 13.11
CA ALA A 196 -3.61 -15.46 12.93
C ALA A 196 -3.83 -15.11 11.45
N ASP A 197 -4.84 -14.29 11.15
CA ASP A 197 -5.02 -13.75 9.81
C ASP A 197 -3.83 -12.84 9.46
N PRO A 198 -3.06 -13.13 8.39
CA PRO A 198 -1.89 -12.34 8.02
C PRO A 198 -2.22 -10.87 7.78
N ASP A 199 -3.47 -10.53 7.41
CA ASP A 199 -3.92 -9.16 7.16
C ASP A 199 -4.19 -8.35 8.44
N LEU A 200 -4.20 -9.00 9.61
CA LEU A 200 -4.30 -8.34 10.91
C LEU A 200 -2.94 -7.95 11.48
N VAL A 201 -1.87 -8.22 10.74
CA VAL A 201 -0.50 -7.89 11.15
C VAL A 201 0.00 -6.69 10.37
N THR A 202 0.56 -5.71 11.07
CA THR A 202 1.34 -4.64 10.44
C THR A 202 2.56 -5.24 9.75
N ALA A 203 2.72 -4.99 8.46
CA ALA A 203 3.83 -5.56 7.69
C ALA A 203 4.35 -4.57 6.65
N VAL A 204 5.66 -4.59 6.43
CA VAL A 204 6.29 -3.89 5.31
C VAL A 204 6.39 -4.86 4.14
N ARG A 205 5.68 -4.55 3.05
CA ARG A 205 5.79 -5.28 1.79
C ARG A 205 6.91 -4.69 0.95
N ILE A 206 7.87 -5.53 0.57
CA ILE A 206 9.05 -5.15 -0.21
C ILE A 206 9.05 -5.94 -1.51
N VAL A 207 9.28 -5.25 -2.61
CA VAL A 207 9.40 -5.83 -3.95
C VAL A 207 10.82 -5.62 -4.45
N VAL A 208 11.45 -6.71 -4.88
CA VAL A 208 12.78 -6.68 -5.53
C VAL A 208 12.56 -6.88 -7.03
N PRO A 209 12.40 -5.82 -7.84
CA PRO A 209 12.11 -5.95 -9.27
C PRO A 209 13.33 -6.41 -10.09
N GLY A 210 14.55 -6.28 -9.52
CA GLY A 210 15.79 -6.67 -10.16
C GLY A 210 16.02 -8.18 -10.18
N SER A 211 17.15 -8.57 -10.75
CA SER A 211 17.61 -9.96 -10.82
C SER A 211 18.66 -10.34 -9.76
N GLU A 212 18.98 -9.41 -8.85
CA GLU A 212 19.94 -9.60 -7.75
C GLU A 212 19.19 -9.55 -6.42
N ASP A 213 19.55 -10.45 -5.51
CA ASP A 213 19.01 -10.43 -4.15
C ASP A 213 19.44 -9.14 -3.44
N ALA A 214 18.61 -8.65 -2.54
CA ALA A 214 18.81 -7.41 -1.82
C ALA A 214 19.04 -7.68 -0.32
N ASP A 215 20.12 -7.15 0.23
CA ASP A 215 20.29 -7.00 1.67
C ASP A 215 19.53 -5.74 2.10
N VAL A 216 18.49 -5.93 2.89
CA VAL A 216 17.56 -4.87 3.26
C VAL A 216 17.61 -4.61 4.76
N SER A 217 17.71 -3.33 5.13
CA SER A 217 17.55 -2.84 6.50
C SER A 217 16.27 -2.01 6.57
N VAL A 218 15.36 -2.42 7.46
CA VAL A 218 14.09 -1.71 7.70
C VAL A 218 14.18 -1.08 9.08
N SER A 219 13.94 0.22 9.16
CA SER A 219 13.87 0.96 10.42
C SER A 219 12.50 1.60 10.58
N VAL A 220 11.81 1.27 11.67
CA VAL A 220 10.53 1.84 12.07
C VAL A 220 10.78 2.72 13.28
N ALA A 221 10.78 4.03 13.08
CA ALA A 221 11.13 5.01 14.11
C ALA A 221 9.90 5.83 14.51
N PRO A 222 9.67 6.07 15.82
CA PRO A 222 8.59 6.93 16.26
C PRO A 222 8.77 8.34 15.66
N GLU A 223 7.65 8.97 15.30
CA GLU A 223 7.68 10.36 14.85
C GLU A 223 8.08 11.28 16.02
N GLU A 224 8.79 12.38 15.72
CA GLU A 224 9.22 13.33 16.74
C GLU A 224 8.02 13.82 17.57
N GLY A 225 8.18 13.85 18.90
CA GLY A 225 7.11 14.24 19.82
C GLY A 225 6.05 13.16 20.07
N THR A 226 6.28 11.92 19.62
CA THR A 226 5.47 10.76 20.02
C THR A 226 6.22 9.88 21.02
N ASP A 227 5.48 9.35 21.99
CA ASP A 227 5.97 8.29 22.86
C ASP A 227 6.04 7.00 22.04
N GLY A 228 7.20 6.36 22.00
CA GLY A 228 7.33 5.07 21.35
C GLY A 228 8.76 4.57 21.28
N THR A 229 8.93 3.25 21.22
CA THR A 229 10.22 2.63 20.91
C THR A 229 10.18 2.14 19.47
N GLY A 230 11.15 2.59 18.66
CA GLY A 230 11.31 2.10 17.29
C GLY A 230 11.98 0.73 17.24
N THR A 231 11.96 0.10 16.08
CA THR A 231 12.67 -1.16 15.82
C THR A 231 13.44 -1.06 14.52
N THR A 232 14.56 -1.78 14.43
CA THR A 232 15.32 -1.94 13.19
C THR A 232 15.68 -3.40 13.03
N PHE A 233 15.48 -3.95 11.84
CA PHE A 233 15.83 -5.31 11.52
C PHE A 233 16.37 -5.40 10.10
N THR A 234 17.12 -6.46 9.82
CA THR A 234 17.71 -6.73 8.52
C THR A 234 17.21 -8.06 7.98
N LEU A 235 17.06 -8.15 6.68
CA LEU A 235 16.70 -9.38 5.98
C LEU A 235 17.38 -9.43 4.60
N GLN A 236 17.46 -10.63 4.03
CA GLN A 236 17.73 -10.82 2.62
C GLN A 236 16.39 -10.96 1.90
N ALA A 237 16.20 -10.20 0.82
CA ALA A 237 15.03 -10.28 -0.03
C ALA A 237 15.44 -10.83 -1.40
N ASP A 238 14.82 -11.94 -1.80
CA ASP A 238 15.11 -12.63 -3.05
C ASP A 238 14.75 -11.77 -4.27
N ALA A 239 15.58 -11.85 -5.31
CA ALA A 239 15.34 -11.20 -6.58
C ALA A 239 14.00 -11.61 -7.24
N GLY A 240 13.32 -10.66 -7.87
CA GLY A 240 12.11 -10.90 -8.65
C GLY A 240 10.88 -11.30 -7.83
N ARG A 241 10.90 -11.10 -6.50
CA ARG A 241 9.84 -11.53 -5.57
C ARG A 241 9.31 -10.37 -4.72
N THR A 242 8.15 -10.63 -4.12
CA THR A 242 7.60 -9.83 -3.04
C THR A 242 7.79 -10.54 -1.71
N ILE A 243 8.05 -9.80 -0.64
CA ILE A 243 8.06 -10.32 0.74
C ILE A 243 7.32 -9.36 1.67
N ASP A 244 6.47 -9.91 2.53
CA ASP A 244 5.86 -9.17 3.65
C ASP A 244 6.68 -9.45 4.90
N VAL A 245 7.18 -8.39 5.52
CA VAL A 245 7.95 -8.48 6.77
C VAL A 245 7.10 -7.94 7.93
N PRO A 246 6.62 -8.81 8.83
CA PRO A 246 5.88 -8.38 10.01
C PRO A 246 6.68 -7.39 10.85
N VAL A 247 6.02 -6.33 11.28
CA VAL A 247 6.57 -5.36 12.23
C VAL A 247 5.93 -5.64 13.58
N SER A 248 6.77 -5.94 14.56
CA SER A 248 6.34 -6.27 15.92
C SER A 248 7.10 -5.46 16.96
N ALA A 249 6.72 -5.61 18.22
CA ALA A 249 7.33 -4.93 19.37
C ALA A 249 7.28 -3.38 19.29
N LEU A 250 6.24 -2.85 18.66
CA LEU A 250 5.93 -1.42 18.68
C LEU A 250 4.87 -1.14 19.73
N SER A 251 5.05 -0.05 20.47
CA SER A 251 4.00 0.54 21.30
C SER A 251 3.02 1.35 20.44
N ASP A 252 1.87 1.69 21.01
CA ASP A 252 0.93 2.60 20.37
C ASP A 252 1.59 3.92 20.04
N GLY A 253 1.41 4.40 18.81
CA GLY A 253 2.10 5.59 18.36
C GLY A 253 1.98 5.85 16.87
N ARG A 254 2.74 6.82 16.42
CA ARG A 254 2.93 7.14 15.01
C ARG A 254 4.40 6.97 14.65
N TYR A 255 4.63 6.44 13.48
CA TYR A 255 5.94 5.99 13.06
C TYR A 255 6.20 6.38 11.61
N SER A 256 7.48 6.55 11.30
CA SER A 256 7.98 6.53 9.93
C SER A 256 8.74 5.24 9.69
N VAL A 257 8.63 4.71 8.48
CA VAL A 257 9.36 3.51 8.05
C VAL A 257 10.41 3.93 7.03
N THR A 258 11.63 3.46 7.22
CA THR A 258 12.72 3.61 6.25
C THR A 258 13.16 2.26 5.78
N VAL A 259 13.45 2.15 4.49
CA VAL A 259 14.07 0.97 3.89
C VAL A 259 15.37 1.40 3.24
N GLN A 260 16.49 0.81 3.69
CA GLN A 260 17.78 0.86 3.01
C GLN A 260 18.04 -0.49 2.36
N SER A 261 18.57 -0.51 1.15
CA SER A 261 18.77 -1.74 0.38
C SER A 261 20.06 -1.70 -0.43
N SER A 262 20.72 -2.85 -0.59
CA SER A 262 21.88 -3.01 -1.47
C SER A 262 21.53 -2.97 -2.97
N ALA A 263 20.27 -3.24 -3.33
CA ALA A 263 19.73 -3.17 -4.70
C ALA A 263 18.42 -2.34 -4.75
N PRO A 264 18.00 -1.82 -5.92
CA PRO A 264 16.74 -1.07 -6.03
C PRO A 264 15.52 -1.91 -5.63
N VAL A 265 14.73 -1.41 -4.69
CA VAL A 265 13.46 -2.01 -4.22
C VAL A 265 12.36 -0.95 -4.20
N THR A 266 11.10 -1.37 -4.26
CA THR A 266 9.95 -0.51 -3.92
C THR A 266 9.16 -1.17 -2.79
N ALA A 267 8.41 -0.38 -2.03
CA ALA A 267 7.73 -0.87 -0.83
C ALA A 267 6.48 -0.07 -0.46
N ALA A 268 5.63 -0.71 0.34
CA ALA A 268 4.52 -0.10 1.07
C ALA A 268 4.40 -0.77 2.44
N VAL A 269 3.89 -0.04 3.44
CA VAL A 269 3.63 -0.60 4.78
C VAL A 269 2.12 -0.65 5.02
N ARG A 270 1.62 -1.79 5.48
CA ARG A 270 0.23 -1.94 5.90
C ARG A 270 0.09 -1.53 7.36
N SER A 271 -0.68 -0.48 7.61
CA SER A 271 -1.22 -0.17 8.93
C SER A 271 -2.54 -0.91 9.10
N VAL A 272 -2.77 -1.45 10.29
CA VAL A 272 -4.02 -2.14 10.65
C VAL A 272 -4.56 -1.38 11.84
N SER A 273 -5.82 -0.97 11.76
CA SER A 273 -6.52 -0.36 12.87
C SER A 273 -7.13 -1.41 13.79
N GLY A 274 -7.25 -1.05 15.06
CA GLY A 274 -7.85 -1.89 16.07
C GLY A 274 -9.29 -2.30 15.78
N ALA A 275 -9.69 -3.43 16.34
CA ALA A 275 -11.05 -3.90 16.22
C ALA A 275 -12.01 -2.93 16.92
N ALA A 276 -13.00 -2.41 16.20
CA ALA A 276 -14.10 -1.64 16.76
C ALA A 276 -14.94 -2.49 17.73
N GLU A 277 -15.81 -1.84 18.51
CA GLU A 277 -16.80 -2.50 19.36
C GLU A 277 -17.73 -3.35 18.46
N GLY A 278 -17.44 -4.65 18.33
CA GLY A 278 -18.07 -5.55 17.35
C GLY A 278 -17.11 -6.40 16.51
N GLY A 279 -15.79 -6.23 16.66
CA GLY A 279 -14.77 -7.08 16.00
C GLY A 279 -14.42 -6.66 14.56
N ALA A 280 -15.02 -5.59 14.04
CA ALA A 280 -14.69 -5.04 12.73
C ALA A 280 -13.32 -4.34 12.77
N THR A 281 -12.49 -4.60 11.78
CA THR A 281 -11.14 -4.02 11.64
C THR A 281 -11.04 -3.27 10.32
N ASP A 282 -10.18 -2.27 10.25
CA ASP A 282 -9.84 -1.58 9.00
C ASP A 282 -8.33 -1.59 8.77
N PHE A 283 -7.88 -1.30 7.55
CA PHE A 283 -6.47 -1.26 7.21
C PHE A 283 -6.18 -0.15 6.20
N ALA A 284 -4.92 0.25 6.10
CA ALA A 284 -4.44 1.15 5.07
C ALA A 284 -3.05 0.73 4.60
N TRP A 285 -2.81 0.77 3.29
CA TRP A 285 -1.50 0.67 2.69
C TRP A 285 -0.90 2.06 2.52
N LEU A 286 0.29 2.24 3.08
CA LEU A 286 1.07 3.48 3.00
C LEU A 286 2.22 3.24 2.03
N PRO A 287 2.07 3.60 0.74
CA PRO A 287 3.13 3.43 -0.24
C PRO A 287 4.34 4.31 0.09
N SER A 288 5.53 3.87 -0.31
CA SER A 288 6.73 4.71 -0.22
C SER A 288 6.53 6.04 -0.94
N ALA A 289 6.87 7.14 -0.27
CA ALA A 289 6.66 8.49 -0.75
C ALA A 289 7.84 8.98 -1.59
N GLY A 290 7.55 9.78 -2.62
CA GLY A 290 8.55 10.55 -3.34
C GLY A 290 9.13 11.68 -2.48
N ALA A 291 10.36 12.10 -2.78
CA ALA A 291 10.97 13.23 -2.09
C ALA A 291 10.30 14.56 -2.50
N LEU A 292 10.05 15.42 -1.51
CA LEU A 292 9.63 16.80 -1.74
C LEU A 292 10.89 17.66 -1.97
N SER A 293 11.16 18.01 -3.23
CA SER A 293 12.36 18.80 -3.61
C SER A 293 12.07 20.28 -3.90
N ARG A 294 10.82 20.70 -3.78
CA ARG A 294 10.30 22.05 -4.02
C ARG A 294 9.06 22.28 -3.17
N ASP A 295 8.57 23.51 -3.15
CA ASP A 295 7.28 23.84 -2.54
C ASP A 295 6.19 22.91 -3.10
N ALA A 296 5.33 22.40 -2.21
CA ALA A 296 4.31 21.43 -2.56
C ALA A 296 2.98 21.80 -1.88
N LEU A 297 1.90 21.67 -2.64
CA LEU A 297 0.55 21.75 -2.08
C LEU A 297 0.13 20.38 -1.55
N VAL A 298 -0.49 20.38 -0.37
CA VAL A 298 -1.09 19.18 0.23
C VAL A 298 -2.59 19.36 0.24
N SER A 299 -3.31 18.42 -0.36
CA SER A 299 -4.75 18.30 -0.21
C SER A 299 -5.05 17.28 0.87
N VAL A 300 -5.83 17.67 1.87
CA VAL A 300 -6.24 16.80 2.97
C VAL A 300 -7.60 16.20 2.63
N PRO A 301 -7.71 14.87 2.43
CA PRO A 301 -9.01 14.24 2.19
C PRO A 301 -9.91 14.40 3.41
N ALA A 302 -11.23 14.43 3.18
CA ALA A 302 -12.19 14.47 4.27
C ALA A 302 -12.07 13.18 5.12
N GLY A 303 -11.98 13.34 6.43
CA GLY A 303 -11.82 12.24 7.37
C GLY A 303 -12.01 12.70 8.81
N PRO A 304 -12.12 11.77 9.77
CA PRO A 304 -12.48 12.11 11.15
C PRO A 304 -11.40 12.91 11.90
N ALA A 305 -10.11 12.67 11.61
CA ALA A 305 -8.99 13.36 12.25
C ALA A 305 -7.74 13.38 11.32
N PRO A 306 -7.76 14.16 10.23
CA PRO A 306 -6.64 14.18 9.30
C PRO A 306 -5.38 14.77 9.94
N LEU A 307 -4.24 14.12 9.71
CA LEU A 307 -2.92 14.56 10.14
C LEU A 307 -1.97 14.56 8.94
N LEU A 308 -1.11 15.57 8.86
CA LEU A 308 -0.02 15.62 7.90
C LEU A 308 1.23 15.02 8.56
N HIS A 309 1.77 13.98 7.93
CA HIS A 309 3.01 13.33 8.35
C HIS A 309 4.13 13.71 7.39
N LEU A 310 5.21 14.26 7.92
CA LEU A 310 6.39 14.65 7.16
C LEU A 310 7.61 14.06 7.83
N ARG A 311 8.58 13.67 7.01
CA ARG A 311 9.88 13.23 7.49
C ARG A 311 10.97 13.94 6.72
N ASN A 312 11.87 14.57 7.47
CA ASN A 312 13.15 15.01 6.92
C ASN A 312 14.12 13.82 6.91
N ALA A 313 14.47 13.33 5.72
CA ALA A 313 15.42 12.24 5.54
C ALA A 313 16.88 12.72 5.41
N GLY A 314 17.12 14.04 5.38
CA GLY A 314 18.44 14.62 5.26
C GLY A 314 19.03 15.06 6.61
N ASP A 315 20.34 15.31 6.60
CA ASP A 315 21.08 15.73 7.80
C ASP A 315 20.99 17.23 8.09
N GLN A 316 20.34 18.00 7.22
CA GLN A 316 20.15 19.43 7.36
C GLN A 316 18.73 19.73 7.81
N ALA A 317 18.55 20.71 8.69
CA ALA A 317 17.23 21.18 9.07
C ALA A 317 16.44 21.66 7.84
N ALA A 318 15.17 21.25 7.77
CA ALA A 318 14.22 21.66 6.74
C ALA A 318 13.12 22.51 7.38
N SER A 319 12.63 23.51 6.66
CA SER A 319 11.45 24.30 7.04
C SER A 319 10.22 23.79 6.31
N VAL A 320 9.10 23.75 7.03
CA VAL A 320 7.75 23.42 6.53
C VAL A 320 6.86 24.63 6.69
#